data_AF-G8B1U8-F1
#
_entry.id   AF-G8B1U8-F1
#
_cell.length_a   1.000
_cell.length_b   1.000
_cell.length_c   1.000
_cell.angle_alpha   90.00
_cell.angle_beta   90.00
_cell.angle_gamma   90.00
#
_symmetry.space_group_name_H-M   'P 1'
#
loop_
_entity.id
_entity.type
_entity.pdbx_description
1 polymer ?
#
loop_
_entity_poly.entity_id
_entity_poly.type
_entity_poly.pdbx_seq_one_letter_code
_entity_poly.pdbx_strand_id
1 'polypeptide(L)'
;MKSHALFLSLLIAATNCWADRHEARRACLFDNGLTNPNDMDRLMELLKPDATNTTTTTVQDVAFENKFACAIACDFHVAKSRNVTLAGNLERAIDAAADDKLSDAKKREMKDTLKACSLATGDDDDCTLLQCVSILQPPFVWILPKTSGILGYLKNVCKL
;
A
#
# COMPACT_ATOMS: atom_id res chain seq x y z
N MET A 1 -11.04 9.20 -42.58
CA MET A 1 -11.41 10.20 -41.55
C MET A 1 -12.08 9.61 -40.28
N LYS A 2 -12.48 8.31 -40.23
CA LYS A 2 -13.09 7.71 -39.02
C LYS A 2 -12.09 7.25 -37.93
N SER A 3 -10.83 6.96 -38.27
CA SER A 3 -9.83 6.50 -37.28
C SER A 3 -9.35 7.58 -36.30
N HIS A 4 -9.29 8.85 -36.71
CA HIS A 4 -8.79 9.92 -35.83
C HIS A 4 -9.76 10.26 -34.69
N ALA A 5 -11.06 10.16 -34.94
CA ALA A 5 -12.09 10.38 -33.90
C ALA A 5 -12.04 9.27 -32.83
N LEU A 6 -11.83 8.01 -33.21
CA LEU A 6 -11.69 6.89 -32.26
C LEU A 6 -10.44 7.02 -31.37
N PHE A 7 -9.31 7.48 -31.93
CA PHE A 7 -8.10 7.74 -31.15
C PHE A 7 -8.27 8.90 -30.17
N LEU A 8 -8.93 9.99 -30.57
CA LEU A 8 -9.20 11.12 -29.68
C LEU A 8 -10.13 10.73 -28.52
N SER A 9 -11.18 9.94 -28.79
CA SER A 9 -12.11 9.45 -27.75
C SER A 9 -11.45 8.50 -26.75
N LEU A 10 -10.54 7.62 -27.22
CA LEU A 10 -9.77 6.74 -26.34
C LEU A 10 -8.83 7.51 -25.41
N LEU A 11 -8.21 8.58 -25.93
CA LEU A 11 -7.32 9.43 -25.13
C LEU A 11 -8.09 10.19 -24.03
N ILE A 12 -9.28 10.72 -24.33
CA ILE A 12 -10.11 11.43 -23.35
C ILE A 12 -10.66 10.47 -22.28
N ALA A 13 -11.09 9.26 -22.66
CA ALA A 13 -11.53 8.25 -21.69
C ALA A 13 -10.40 7.76 -20.78
N ALA A 14 -9.18 7.63 -21.33
CA ALA A 14 -7.99 7.31 -20.54
C ALA A 14 -7.64 8.45 -19.57
N THR A 15 -7.67 9.72 -19.98
CA THR A 15 -7.35 10.84 -19.07
C THR A 15 -8.35 10.97 -17.92
N ASN A 16 -9.64 10.75 -18.17
CA ASN A 16 -10.68 10.81 -17.14
C ASN A 16 -10.53 9.64 -16.15
N CYS A 17 -10.26 8.43 -16.64
CA CYS A 17 -10.01 7.26 -15.78
C CYS A 17 -8.76 7.41 -14.88
N TRP A 18 -7.80 8.24 -15.28
CA TRP A 18 -6.64 8.55 -14.45
C TRP A 18 -7.00 9.63 -13.43
N ALA A 19 -7.64 10.73 -13.83
CA ALA A 19 -8.10 11.77 -12.91
C ALA A 19 -9.02 11.22 -11.80
N ASP A 20 -9.98 10.37 -12.15
CA ASP A 20 -10.92 9.75 -11.19
C ASP A 20 -10.19 8.84 -10.18
N ARG A 21 -9.21 8.05 -10.65
CA ARG A 21 -8.38 7.22 -9.75
C ARG A 21 -7.45 8.06 -8.88
N HIS A 22 -7.00 9.21 -9.39
CA HIS A 22 -6.19 10.14 -8.61
C HIS A 22 -6.98 10.73 -7.44
N GLU A 23 -8.24 11.10 -7.66
CA GLU A 23 -9.13 11.59 -6.62
C GLU A 23 -9.50 10.49 -5.62
N ALA A 24 -9.86 9.30 -6.10
CA ALA A 24 -10.21 8.16 -5.24
C ALA A 24 -9.05 7.73 -4.33
N ARG A 25 -7.80 7.73 -4.81
CA ARG A 25 -6.62 7.44 -3.98
C ARG A 25 -6.36 8.51 -2.93
N ARG A 26 -6.63 9.77 -3.26
CA ARG A 26 -6.51 10.87 -2.30
C ARG A 26 -7.59 10.75 -1.21
N ALA A 27 -8.80 10.35 -1.59
CA ALA A 27 -9.87 10.06 -0.63
C ALA A 27 -9.46 8.97 0.37
N CYS A 28 -8.77 7.91 -0.07
CA CYS A 28 -8.26 6.87 0.84
C CYS A 28 -7.38 7.40 1.99
N LEU A 29 -6.62 8.47 1.79
CA LEU A 29 -5.84 9.10 2.87
C LEU A 29 -6.76 9.85 3.83
N PHE A 30 -7.64 10.71 3.29
CA PHE A 30 -8.53 11.54 4.08
C PHE A 30 -9.56 10.73 4.88
N ASP A 31 -10.17 9.73 4.26
CA ASP A 31 -11.17 8.85 4.88
C ASP A 31 -10.57 8.04 6.04
N ASN A 32 -9.25 7.83 6.02
CA ASN A 32 -8.50 7.18 7.10
C ASN A 32 -7.86 8.19 8.07
N GLY A 33 -8.25 9.47 8.01
CA GLY A 33 -7.83 10.50 8.96
C GLY A 33 -6.37 10.96 8.81
N LEU A 34 -5.81 10.82 7.61
CA LEU A 34 -4.51 11.37 7.19
C LEU A 34 -4.74 12.71 6.48
N THR A 35 -5.18 13.69 7.25
CA THR A 35 -5.60 15.01 6.75
C THR A 35 -4.50 16.07 6.83
N ASN A 36 -3.39 15.77 7.51
CA ASN A 36 -2.30 16.72 7.67
C ASN A 36 -1.41 16.66 6.42
N PRO A 37 -1.09 17.80 5.78
CA PRO A 37 -0.22 17.82 4.61
C PRO A 37 1.15 17.17 4.85
N ASN A 38 1.62 17.14 6.11
CA ASN A 38 2.91 16.57 6.49
C ASN A 38 2.85 15.08 6.88
N ASP A 39 1.66 14.44 6.86
CA ASP A 39 1.53 13.01 7.18
C ASP A 39 2.42 12.15 6.27
N MET A 40 2.64 12.58 5.04
CA MET A 40 3.51 11.87 4.11
C MET A 40 5.00 11.98 4.46
N ASP A 41 5.46 13.17 4.84
CA ASP A 41 6.85 13.37 5.25
C ASP A 41 7.15 12.58 6.52
N ARG A 42 6.20 12.56 7.47
CA ARG A 42 6.29 11.75 8.68
C ARG A 42 6.35 10.26 8.36
N LEU A 43 5.53 9.76 7.41
CA LEU A 43 5.65 8.37 6.98
C LEU A 43 7.04 8.10 6.40
N MET A 44 7.51 8.94 5.47
CA MET A 44 8.82 8.73 4.84
C MET A 44 9.96 8.75 5.85
N GLU A 45 9.84 9.54 6.93
CA GLU A 45 10.79 9.54 8.03
C GLU A 45 10.78 8.21 8.80
N LEU A 46 9.59 7.66 9.12
CA LEU A 46 9.46 6.35 9.77
C LEU A 46 10.03 5.20 8.92
N LEU A 47 9.93 5.30 7.59
CA LEU A 47 10.39 4.25 6.67
C LEU A 47 11.90 4.30 6.39
N LYS A 48 12.66 5.25 6.94
CA LYS A 48 14.11 5.35 6.70
C LYS A 48 14.83 4.15 7.33
N PRO A 49 15.72 3.45 6.58
CA PRO A 49 16.43 2.27 7.05
C PRO A 49 17.39 2.55 8.22
N ASP A 50 17.82 3.81 8.38
CA ASP A 50 18.74 4.27 9.43
C ASP A 50 18.03 4.84 10.65
N ALA A 51 16.69 4.80 10.70
CA ALA A 51 15.96 4.95 11.95
C ALA A 51 16.31 3.72 12.79
N THR A 52 17.44 3.80 13.49
CA THR A 52 17.95 2.79 14.40
C THR A 52 16.79 2.23 15.20
N ASN A 53 16.80 0.91 15.40
CA ASN A 53 15.87 0.10 16.18
C ASN A 53 15.70 0.58 17.65
N THR A 54 15.29 1.82 17.87
CA THR A 54 15.21 2.54 19.15
C THR A 54 14.03 3.49 19.22
N THR A 55 13.14 3.53 18.23
CA THR A 55 11.85 4.16 18.48
C THR A 55 11.08 3.25 19.41
N THR A 56 11.01 3.62 20.69
CA THR A 56 9.92 3.18 21.55
C THR A 56 8.66 3.46 20.75
N THR A 57 8.07 2.45 20.11
CA THR A 57 6.90 2.63 19.24
C THR A 57 5.84 3.24 20.13
N THR A 58 5.65 4.54 20.01
CA THR A 58 4.68 5.21 20.87
C THR A 58 3.30 4.73 20.44
N VAL A 59 2.32 4.79 21.34
CA VAL A 59 0.92 4.51 20.98
C VAL A 59 0.47 5.41 19.81
N GLN A 60 1.05 6.61 19.70
CA GLN A 60 0.79 7.55 18.61
C GLN A 60 1.41 7.14 17.27
N ASP A 61 2.56 6.44 17.28
CA ASP A 61 3.18 5.92 16.06
C ASP A 61 2.41 4.69 15.56
N VAL A 62 2.00 3.78 16.46
CA VAL A 62 1.11 2.66 16.09
C VAL A 62 -0.20 3.16 15.49
N ALA A 63 -0.84 4.14 16.14
CA ALA A 63 -2.11 4.70 15.64
C ALA A 63 -1.93 5.37 14.26
N PHE A 64 -0.79 6.01 14.04
CA PHE A 64 -0.46 6.64 12.76
C PHE A 64 -0.19 5.61 11.65
N GLU A 65 0.59 4.57 11.95
CA GLU A 65 0.85 3.46 11.03
C GLU A 65 -0.44 2.71 10.67
N ASN A 66 -1.33 2.52 11.63
CA ASN A 66 -2.63 1.87 11.42
C ASN A 66 -3.52 2.66 10.44
N LYS A 67 -3.50 4.00 10.49
CA LYS A 67 -4.21 4.83 9.50
C LYS A 67 -3.64 4.62 8.10
N PHE A 68 -2.33 4.56 7.97
CA PHE A 68 -1.68 4.29 6.68
C PHE A 68 -1.92 2.87 6.18
N ALA A 69 -1.94 1.87 7.06
CA ALA A 69 -2.32 0.50 6.71
C ALA A 69 -3.71 0.48 6.05
N CYS A 70 -4.69 1.17 6.63
CA CYS A 70 -6.04 1.21 6.08
C CYS A 70 -6.15 2.07 4.81
N ALA A 71 -5.34 3.12 4.69
CA ALA A 71 -5.23 3.85 3.43
C ALA A 71 -4.63 2.99 2.30
N ILE A 72 -3.64 2.13 2.59
CA ILE A 72 -3.08 1.16 1.64
C ILE A 72 -4.13 0.12 1.24
N ALA A 73 -4.90 -0.40 2.19
CA ALA A 73 -6.01 -1.30 1.91
C ALA A 73 -7.03 -0.64 0.97
N CYS A 74 -7.44 0.60 1.25
CA CYS A 74 -8.33 1.37 0.38
C CYS A 74 -7.74 1.56 -1.03
N ASP A 75 -6.47 1.97 -1.16
CA ASP A 75 -5.80 2.09 -2.47
C ASP A 75 -5.79 0.77 -3.24
N PHE A 76 -5.58 -0.34 -2.54
CA PHE A 76 -5.69 -1.66 -3.13
C PHE A 76 -7.10 -1.91 -3.70
N HIS A 77 -8.18 -1.57 -2.97
CA HIS A 77 -9.54 -1.69 -3.49
C HIS A 77 -9.82 -0.78 -4.69
N VAL A 78 -9.26 0.43 -4.72
CA VAL A 78 -9.36 1.35 -5.87
C VAL A 78 -8.62 0.81 -7.10
N ALA A 79 -7.48 0.14 -6.88
CA ALA A 79 -6.62 -0.35 -7.97
C ALA A 79 -6.94 -1.78 -8.44
N LYS A 80 -7.52 -2.63 -7.58
CA LYS A 80 -7.63 -4.06 -7.85
C LYS A 80 -8.56 -4.37 -9.00
N SER A 81 -8.18 -5.38 -9.77
CA SER A 81 -9.10 -6.06 -10.71
C SER A 81 -9.96 -7.07 -9.96
N ARG A 82 -11.07 -7.51 -10.59
CA ARG A 82 -11.94 -8.55 -10.05
C ARG A 82 -11.13 -9.82 -9.68
N ASN A 83 -11.47 -10.44 -8.55
CA ASN A 83 -10.90 -11.70 -8.05
C ASN A 83 -9.46 -11.66 -7.51
N VAL A 84 -8.96 -10.49 -7.09
CA VAL A 84 -7.67 -10.39 -6.38
C VAL A 84 -7.90 -10.00 -4.92
N THR A 85 -7.39 -10.80 -3.99
CA THR A 85 -7.34 -10.47 -2.55
C THR A 85 -6.03 -9.78 -2.20
N LEU A 86 -6.03 -8.97 -1.14
CA LEU A 86 -4.82 -8.30 -0.67
C LEU A 86 -3.81 -9.31 -0.13
N ALA A 87 -4.27 -10.29 0.65
CA ALA A 87 -3.43 -11.39 1.14
C ALA A 87 -2.72 -12.11 -0.02
N GLY A 88 -3.44 -12.48 -1.09
CA GLY A 88 -2.83 -13.11 -2.25
C GLY A 88 -1.86 -12.20 -3.01
N ASN A 89 -2.05 -10.87 -2.96
CA ASN A 89 -1.10 -9.92 -3.53
C ASN A 89 0.20 -9.84 -2.70
N LEU A 90 0.08 -9.77 -1.38
CA LEU A 90 1.21 -9.79 -0.46
C LEU A 90 2.03 -11.08 -0.60
N GLU A 91 1.37 -12.24 -0.69
CA GLU A 91 2.05 -13.53 -0.88
C GLU A 91 2.89 -13.53 -2.16
N ARG A 92 2.34 -13.06 -3.29
CA ARG A 92 3.09 -12.93 -4.55
C ARG A 92 4.28 -11.98 -4.44
N ALA A 93 4.14 -10.90 -3.67
CA ALA A 93 5.23 -9.95 -3.47
C ALA A 93 6.34 -10.49 -2.57
N ILE A 94 5.99 -11.31 -1.58
CA ILE A 94 6.97 -12.06 -0.77
C ILE A 94 7.75 -13.03 -1.68
N ASP A 95 7.06 -13.80 -2.51
CA ASP A 95 7.69 -14.76 -3.42
C ASP A 95 8.59 -14.06 -4.46
N ALA A 96 8.16 -12.89 -4.97
CA ALA A 96 8.91 -12.09 -5.93
C ALA A 96 9.98 -11.16 -5.32
N ALA A 97 10.19 -11.20 -4.00
CA ALA A 97 11.28 -10.48 -3.37
C ALA A 97 12.61 -11.13 -3.75
N ALA A 98 13.60 -10.31 -4.10
CA ALA A 98 14.92 -10.81 -4.43
C ALA A 98 15.62 -11.37 -3.18
N ASP A 99 16.46 -12.40 -3.35
CA ASP A 99 17.03 -13.15 -2.24
C ASP A 99 18.04 -12.33 -1.42
N ASP A 100 18.61 -11.28 -2.01
CA ASP A 100 19.44 -10.28 -1.35
C ASP A 100 18.65 -9.42 -0.34
N LYS A 101 17.32 -9.36 -0.49
CA LYS A 101 16.40 -8.67 0.43
C LYS A 101 15.73 -9.61 1.42
N LEU A 102 15.38 -10.82 0.99
CA LEU A 102 14.67 -11.81 1.80
C LEU A 102 15.18 -13.22 1.53
N SER A 103 15.78 -13.86 2.53
CA SER A 103 16.10 -15.28 2.47
C SER A 103 14.83 -16.14 2.40
N ASP A 104 14.93 -17.37 1.88
CA ASP A 104 13.81 -18.32 1.83
C ASP A 104 13.18 -18.57 3.20
N ALA A 105 14.01 -18.64 4.25
CA ALA A 105 13.54 -18.78 5.63
C ALA A 105 12.68 -17.58 6.04
N LYS A 106 13.10 -16.36 5.71
CA LYS A 106 12.34 -15.15 6.03
C LYS A 106 11.07 -15.03 5.19
N LYS A 107 11.11 -15.41 3.90
CA LYS A 107 9.91 -15.50 3.04
C LYS A 107 8.88 -16.45 3.63
N ARG A 108 9.31 -17.61 4.15
CA ARG A 108 8.42 -18.58 4.81
C ARG A 108 7.78 -17.99 6.06
N GLU A 109 8.57 -17.39 6.94
CA GLU A 109 8.08 -16.73 8.17
C GLU A 109 7.05 -15.63 7.85
N MET A 110 7.31 -14.80 6.83
CA MET A 110 6.35 -13.77 6.40
C MET A 110 5.04 -14.38 5.90
N LYS A 111 5.09 -15.48 5.14
CA LYS A 111 3.88 -16.17 4.66
C LYS A 111 3.09 -16.82 5.78
N ASP A 112 3.77 -17.39 6.78
CA ASP A 112 3.12 -17.96 7.96
C ASP A 112 2.40 -16.88 8.78
N THR A 113 3.04 -15.73 9.00
CA THR A 113 2.42 -14.56 9.65
C THR A 113 1.23 -14.04 8.85
N LEU A 114 1.38 -13.87 7.53
CA LEU A 114 0.30 -13.42 6.66
C LEU A 114 -0.91 -14.35 6.72
N LYS A 115 -0.68 -15.67 6.67
CA LYS A 115 -1.73 -16.68 6.77
C LYS A 115 -2.44 -16.63 8.13
N ALA A 116 -1.69 -16.51 9.22
CA ALA A 116 -2.27 -16.40 10.56
C ALA A 116 -3.16 -15.16 10.69
N CYS A 117 -2.68 -14.00 10.19
CA CYS A 117 -3.47 -12.77 10.18
C CYS A 117 -4.72 -12.88 9.32
N SER A 118 -4.61 -13.40 8.09
CA SER A 118 -5.74 -13.61 7.19
C SER A 118 -6.84 -14.48 7.80
N LEU A 119 -6.46 -15.53 8.54
CA LEU A 119 -7.42 -16.40 9.24
C LEU A 119 -8.11 -15.69 10.41
N ALA A 120 -7.42 -14.78 11.10
CA ALA A 120 -7.95 -14.06 12.25
C ALA A 120 -8.90 -12.92 11.84
N THR A 121 -8.65 -12.26 10.70
CA THR A 121 -9.43 -11.09 10.25
C THR A 121 -10.58 -11.44 9.33
N GLY A 122 -10.52 -12.60 8.64
CA GLY A 122 -11.42 -12.93 7.55
C GLY A 122 -11.03 -12.24 6.24
N ASP A 123 -11.72 -12.61 5.16
CA ASP A 123 -11.32 -12.26 3.78
C ASP A 123 -11.67 -10.83 3.35
N ASP A 124 -12.51 -10.11 4.11
CA ASP A 124 -13.06 -8.81 3.73
C ASP A 124 -12.50 -7.61 4.52
N ASP A 125 -11.68 -7.84 5.55
CA ASP A 125 -11.08 -6.78 6.37
C ASP A 125 -9.58 -6.59 6.07
N ASP A 126 -9.32 -6.06 4.87
CA ASP A 126 -7.97 -5.79 4.36
C ASP A 126 -7.22 -4.72 5.21
N CYS A 127 -7.94 -3.82 5.90
CA CYS A 127 -7.36 -2.83 6.82
C CYS A 127 -6.78 -3.53 8.06
N THR A 128 -7.57 -4.36 8.74
CA THR A 128 -7.11 -5.11 9.91
C THR A 128 -6.05 -6.14 9.53
N LEU A 129 -6.13 -6.75 8.34
CA LEU A 129 -5.08 -7.63 7.81
C LEU A 129 -3.72 -6.91 7.76
N LEU A 130 -3.67 -5.70 7.19
CA LEU A 130 -2.43 -4.93 7.07
C LEU A 130 -1.88 -4.44 8.42
N GLN A 131 -2.76 -4.14 9.37
CA GLN A 131 -2.37 -3.83 10.75
C GLN A 131 -1.78 -5.07 11.45
N CYS A 132 -2.43 -6.23 11.29
CA CYS A 132 -1.99 -7.49 11.91
C CYS A 132 -0.58 -7.90 11.45
N VAL A 133 -0.29 -7.79 10.15
CA VAL A 133 1.05 -8.08 9.63
C VAL A 133 2.05 -6.95 9.87
N SER A 134 1.61 -5.82 10.43
CA SER A 134 2.42 -4.62 10.63
C SER A 134 3.10 -4.17 9.34
N ILE A 135 2.30 -3.89 8.30
CA ILE A 135 2.76 -3.69 6.90
C ILE A 135 3.88 -2.65 6.73
N LEU A 136 3.93 -1.63 7.59
CA LEU A 136 4.94 -0.56 7.56
C LEU A 136 6.23 -0.89 8.32
N GLN A 137 6.30 -2.05 8.96
CA GLN A 137 7.45 -2.52 9.71
C GLN A 137 8.24 -3.60 8.95
N PRO A 138 9.55 -3.73 9.17
CA PRO A 138 10.32 -4.87 8.70
C PRO A 138 9.73 -6.20 9.19
N PRO A 139 9.71 -7.25 8.35
CA PRO A 139 10.20 -7.31 6.98
C PRO A 139 9.17 -6.88 5.90
N PHE A 140 7.90 -6.69 6.27
CA PHE A 140 6.81 -6.40 5.31
C PHE A 140 6.97 -5.07 4.57
N VAL A 141 7.55 -4.07 5.23
CA VAL A 141 7.86 -2.78 4.58
C VAL A 141 8.78 -2.92 3.36
N TRP A 142 9.61 -3.97 3.30
CA TRP A 142 10.56 -4.16 2.20
C TRP A 142 9.90 -4.59 0.89
N ILE A 143 8.67 -5.13 0.95
CA ILE A 143 7.90 -5.58 -0.22
C ILE A 143 6.85 -4.55 -0.67
N LEU A 144 6.55 -3.55 0.16
CA LEU A 144 5.59 -2.47 -0.13
C LEU A 144 5.84 -1.68 -1.42
N PRO A 145 7.09 -1.37 -1.83
CA PRO A 145 7.35 -0.64 -3.08
C PRO A 145 6.82 -1.37 -4.33
N LYS A 146 6.54 -2.68 -4.23
CA LYS A 146 6.04 -3.51 -5.33
C LYS A 146 4.52 -3.73 -5.28
N THR A 147 3.88 -3.58 -4.11
CA THR A 147 2.46 -3.95 -3.90
C THR A 147 1.50 -2.78 -3.91
N SER A 148 1.95 -1.58 -3.50
CA SER A 148 1.06 -0.43 -3.38
C SER A 148 1.38 0.66 -4.40
N GLY A 149 0.40 0.93 -5.27
CA GLY A 149 0.42 2.08 -6.15
C GLY A 149 0.45 3.40 -5.38
N ILE A 150 0.02 3.41 -4.11
CA ILE A 150 0.09 4.57 -3.22
C ILE A 150 1.53 5.03 -3.02
N LEU A 151 2.52 4.18 -2.77
CA LEU A 151 3.92 4.64 -2.56
C LEU A 151 4.55 5.20 -3.85
N GLY A 152 4.21 4.62 -5.01
CA GLY A 152 4.63 5.14 -6.32
C GLY A 152 3.88 6.42 -6.73
N TYR A 153 2.62 6.56 -6.31
CA TYR A 153 1.80 7.78 -6.45
C TYR A 153 2.34 8.89 -5.53
N LEU A 154 2.69 8.57 -4.29
CA LEU A 154 3.15 9.52 -3.28
C LEU A 154 4.51 10.12 -3.60
N LYS A 155 5.39 9.39 -4.30
CA LYS A 155 6.61 9.96 -4.89
C LYS A 155 6.35 11.00 -5.99
N ASN A 156 5.19 10.97 -6.64
CA ASN A 156 4.86 11.83 -7.78
C ASN A 156 3.79 12.89 -7.47
N VAL A 157 3.02 12.74 -6.39
CA VAL A 157 1.88 13.62 -6.04
C VAL A 157 2.19 14.57 -4.87
N CYS A 158 3.28 14.37 -4.13
CA CYS A 158 3.82 15.37 -3.18
C CYS A 158 4.83 16.34 -3.84
N LYS A 159 4.72 16.57 -5.15
CA LYS A 159 5.23 17.78 -5.82
C LYS A 159 4.03 18.59 -6.29
N LEU A 160 3.36 19.22 -5.33
CA LEU A 160 2.47 20.37 -5.56
C LEU A 160 2.95 21.48 -4.63
#